data_AF-A0A9E1WTZ4-F1
#
_entry.id   AF-A0A9E1WTZ4-F1
#
_cell.length_a   1.000
_cell.length_b   1.000
_cell.length_c   1.000
_cell.angle_alpha   90.00
_cell.angle_beta   90.00
_cell.angle_gamma   90.00
#
_symmetry.space_group_name_H-M   'P 1'
#
loop_
_entity.id
_entity.type
_entity.pdbx_description
1 polymer ?
#
loop_
_entity_poly.entity_id
_entity_poly.type
_entity_poly.pdbx_seq_one_letter_code
_entity_poly.pdbx_strand_id
1 'polypeptide(L)'
;SSAPKPRFWSEAYPNEVFVAFDGENLTRGNEGFALRKGDSDALNFFSNWIVVNTSSGWLKDRHDFWFKNRSGWKDMVKLEQ
;
A
#
# COMPACT_ATOMS: atom_id res chain seq x y z
N SER A 1 8.02 -10.63 5.37
CA SER A 1 8.35 -9.22 5.06
C SER A 1 7.45 -8.80 3.92
N SER A 2 6.56 -7.83 4.14
CA SER A 2 5.60 -7.38 3.14
C SER A 2 6.30 -6.54 2.06
N ALA A 3 5.72 -6.46 0.85
CA ALA A 3 6.00 -5.34 -0.04
C ALA A 3 5.80 -4.03 0.74
N PRO A 4 6.69 -3.03 0.60
CA PRO A 4 7.41 -2.73 -0.65
C PRO A 4 8.92 -3.04 -0.66
N LYS A 5 9.52 -3.49 0.45
CA LYS A 5 10.99 -3.58 0.58
C LYS A 5 11.68 -4.36 -0.55
N PRO A 6 11.25 -5.58 -0.94
CA PRO A 6 11.92 -6.32 -2.02
C PRO A 6 11.97 -5.56 -3.35
N ARG A 7 10.90 -4.84 -3.70
CA ARG A 7 10.81 -4.05 -4.94
C ARG A 7 11.73 -2.83 -4.89
N PHE A 8 11.85 -2.17 -3.74
CA PHE A 8 12.75 -1.04 -3.58
C PHE A 8 14.23 -1.46 -3.64
N TRP A 9 14.55 -2.70 -3.25
CA TRP A 9 15.88 -3.25 -3.36
C TRP A 9 16.23 -3.63 -4.80
N SER A 10 15.32 -4.27 -5.53
CA SER A 10 15.53 -4.55 -6.96
C SER A 10 15.69 -3.28 -7.80
N GLU A 11 14.97 -2.20 -7.47
CA GLU A 11 15.16 -0.89 -8.10
C GLU A 11 16.56 -0.30 -7.83
N ALA A 12 17.08 -0.48 -6.61
CA ALA A 12 18.36 0.10 -6.20
C ALA A 12 19.57 -0.72 -6.66
N TYR A 13 19.41 -2.04 -6.82
CA TYR A 13 20.48 -2.99 -7.17
C TYR A 13 20.04 -3.92 -8.31
N PRO A 14 19.76 -3.40 -9.52
CA PRO A 14 19.12 -4.16 -10.60
C PRO A 14 19.96 -5.35 -11.12
N ASN A 15 21.27 -5.35 -10.89
CA ASN A 15 22.17 -6.43 -11.30
C ASN A 15 22.41 -7.50 -10.21
N GLU A 16 21.89 -7.28 -9.00
CA GLU A 16 22.14 -8.13 -7.83
C GLU A 16 20.86 -8.71 -7.23
N VAL A 17 19.75 -7.96 -7.32
CA VAL A 17 18.47 -8.32 -6.71
C VAL A 17 17.37 -8.29 -7.77
N PHE A 18 16.64 -9.39 -7.92
CA PHE A 18 15.42 -9.45 -8.73
C PHE A 18 14.20 -9.77 -7.85
N VAL A 19 13.01 -9.34 -8.30
CA VAL A 19 11.75 -9.75 -7.67
C VAL A 19 11.21 -10.95 -8.43
N ALA A 20 10.99 -12.06 -7.72
CA ALA A 20 10.41 -13.27 -8.30
C ALA A 20 8.91 -13.11 -8.64
N PHE A 21 8.34 -14.10 -9.34
CA PHE A 21 6.92 -14.16 -9.70
C PHE A 21 6.42 -12.93 -10.48
N ASP A 22 7.24 -12.41 -11.39
CA ASP A 22 6.93 -11.22 -12.22
C ASP A 22 6.54 -9.98 -11.42
N GLY A 23 7.01 -9.88 -10.17
CA GLY A 23 6.68 -8.76 -9.28
C GLY A 23 5.34 -8.89 -8.57
N GLU A 24 4.62 -10.00 -8.72
CA GLU A 24 3.38 -10.28 -8.02
C GLU A 24 3.63 -10.67 -6.56
N ASN A 25 2.74 -10.22 -5.67
CA ASN A 25 2.83 -10.55 -4.26
C ASN A 25 2.38 -11.99 -4.02
N LEU A 26 3.17 -12.76 -3.27
CA LEU A 26 2.85 -14.14 -2.88
C LEU A 26 1.56 -14.26 -2.06
N THR A 27 1.25 -13.24 -1.26
CA THR A 27 0.08 -13.20 -0.38
C THR A 27 -0.49 -11.80 -0.34
N ARG A 28 -1.81 -11.69 -0.17
CA ARG A 28 -2.49 -10.42 0.11
C ARG A 28 -2.89 -10.40 1.58
N GLY A 29 -2.49 -9.33 2.28
CA GLY A 29 -2.94 -9.08 3.64
C GLY A 29 -4.33 -8.44 3.65
N ASN A 30 -5.04 -8.60 4.78
CA ASN A 30 -6.25 -7.84 5.06
C ASN A 30 -5.93 -6.78 6.12
N GLU A 31 -6.39 -5.56 5.86
CA GLU A 31 -6.18 -4.40 6.71
C GLU A 31 -7.54 -3.73 6.97
N GLY A 32 -7.69 -3.07 8.12
CA GLY A 32 -8.96 -2.43 8.49
C GLY A 32 -8.80 -1.42 9.61
N PHE A 33 -9.80 -0.57 9.77
CA PHE A 33 -9.84 0.39 10.87
C PHE A 33 -10.25 -0.30 12.17
N ALA A 34 -9.47 -0.06 13.23
CA ALA A 34 -9.86 -0.44 14.58
C ALA A 34 -10.82 0.62 15.15
N LEU A 35 -11.95 0.17 15.71
CA LEU A 35 -12.99 1.03 16.25
C LEU A 35 -13.39 0.57 17.65
N ARG A 36 -14.04 1.47 18.41
CA ARG A 36 -14.63 1.10 19.71
C ARG A 36 -15.77 0.10 19.48
N LYS A 37 -15.75 -1.00 20.24
CA LYS A 37 -16.81 -2.01 20.17
C LYS A 37 -18.16 -1.40 20.55
N GLY A 38 -19.18 -1.64 19.74
CA GLY A 38 -20.56 -1.18 19.97
C GLY A 38 -20.92 0.15 19.31
N ASP A 39 -19.96 0.86 18.70
CA ASP A 39 -20.24 2.08 17.94
C ASP A 39 -20.70 1.73 16.52
N SER A 40 -22.02 1.60 16.34
CA SER A 40 -22.62 1.24 15.05
C SER A 40 -22.48 2.35 14.00
N ASP A 41 -22.45 3.60 14.43
CA ASP A 41 -22.39 4.75 13.53
C ASP A 41 -21.00 4.85 12.92
N ALA A 42 -19.95 4.74 13.73
CA ALA A 42 -18.58 4.67 13.24
C ALA A 42 -18.38 3.46 12.32
N LEU A 43 -18.87 2.28 12.70
CA LEU A 43 -18.77 1.09 11.87
C LEU A 43 -19.40 1.30 10.49
N ASN A 44 -20.61 1.85 10.43
CA ASN A 44 -21.31 2.10 9.19
C ASN A 44 -20.59 3.15 8.33
N PHE A 45 -20.15 4.26 8.94
CA PHE A 45 -19.43 5.32 8.24
C PHE A 45 -18.15 4.80 7.58
N PHE A 46 -17.27 4.15 8.36
CA PHE A 46 -15.99 3.68 7.85
C PHE A 46 -16.14 2.54 6.84
N SER A 47 -17.09 1.62 7.05
CA SER A 47 -17.36 0.54 6.09
C SER A 47 -17.83 1.11 4.75
N ASN A 48 -18.77 2.05 4.75
CA ASN A 48 -19.22 2.71 3.52
C ASN A 48 -18.11 3.53 2.86
N TRP A 49 -17.29 4.23 3.66
CA TRP A 49 -16.13 4.96 3.13
C TRP A 49 -15.16 4.02 2.41
N ILE A 50 -14.88 2.84 2.97
CA ILE A 50 -14.03 1.82 2.32
C ILE A 50 -14.67 1.36 1.01
N VAL A 51 -15.97 1.04 1.00
CA VAL A 51 -16.67 0.59 -0.22
C VAL A 51 -16.61 1.65 -1.32
N VAL A 52 -16.90 2.91 -0.98
CA VAL A 52 -16.88 4.04 -1.94
C VAL A 52 -15.48 4.24 -2.51
N ASN A 53 -14.44 4.27 -1.66
CA ASN A 53 -13.08 4.54 -2.11
C ASN A 53 -12.38 3.32 -2.75
N THR A 54 -12.90 2.11 -2.50
CA THR A 54 -12.51 0.92 -3.27
C THR A 54 -13.14 0.99 -4.66
N SER A 55 -14.44 1.26 -4.73
CA SER A 55 -15.20 1.30 -5.99
C SER A 55 -14.75 2.43 -6.92
N SER A 56 -14.32 3.56 -6.36
CA SER A 56 -13.79 4.68 -7.15
C SER A 56 -12.37 4.44 -7.67
N GLY A 57 -11.68 3.39 -7.22
CA GLY A 57 -10.26 3.15 -7.51
C GLY A 57 -9.29 3.96 -6.63
N TRP A 58 -9.78 4.90 -5.83
CA TRP A 58 -8.93 5.79 -5.03
C TRP A 58 -7.98 5.03 -4.10
N LEU A 59 -8.45 3.99 -3.39
CA LEU A 59 -7.59 3.19 -2.51
C LEU A 59 -6.47 2.47 -3.28
N LYS A 60 -6.79 1.96 -4.48
CA LYS A 60 -5.81 1.32 -5.35
C LYS A 60 -4.76 2.31 -5.83
N ASP A 61 -5.17 3.49 -6.27
CA ASP A 61 -4.25 4.51 -6.78
C ASP A 61 -3.33 5.03 -5.68
N ARG A 62 -3.84 5.21 -4.46
CA ARG A 62 -3.03 5.60 -3.31
C ARG A 62 -2.05 4.50 -2.91
N HIS A 63 -2.50 3.24 -2.87
CA HIS A 63 -1.60 2.11 -2.62
C HIS A 63 -0.49 2.04 -3.67
N ASP A 64 -0.84 2.18 -4.95
CA ASP A 64 0.12 2.09 -6.05
C ASP A 64 1.13 3.24 -6.00
N PHE A 65 0.66 4.46 -5.72
CA PHE A 65 1.53 5.63 -5.53
C PHE A 65 2.55 5.41 -4.41
N TRP A 66 2.14 4.95 -3.23
CA TRP A 66 3.04 4.82 -2.08
C TRP A 66 3.92 3.55 -2.12
N PHE A 67 3.41 2.43 -2.64
CA PHE A 67 4.02 1.11 -2.42
C PHE A 67 4.44 0.36 -3.70
N LYS A 68 4.02 0.79 -4.90
CA LYS A 68 4.51 0.14 -6.14
C LYS A 68 5.82 0.70 -6.65
N ASN A 69 6.02 2.01 -6.62
CA ASN A 69 7.28 2.63 -6.97
C ASN A 69 7.56 3.81 -6.06
N ARG A 70 8.83 4.21 -5.96
CA ARG A 70 9.22 5.41 -5.19
C ARG A 70 9.25 6.68 -6.03
N SER A 71 9.24 6.57 -7.36
CA SER A 71 9.35 7.72 -8.27
C SER A 71 8.22 8.73 -8.10
N GLY A 72 7.04 8.31 -7.63
CA GLY A 72 5.91 9.22 -7.43
C GLY A 72 6.06 10.19 -6.25
N TRP A 73 6.83 9.85 -5.21
CA TRP A 73 6.84 10.60 -3.94
C TRP A 73 8.20 10.77 -3.29
N LYS A 74 9.24 10.05 -3.72
CA LYS A 74 10.55 10.07 -3.06
C LYS A 74 11.14 11.48 -2.95
N ASP A 75 10.96 12.30 -3.98
CA ASP A 75 11.48 13.67 -4.02
C ASP A 75 10.60 14.65 -3.23
N MET A 76 9.42 14.22 -2.77
CA MET A 76 8.50 15.02 -1.95
C MET A 76 8.78 14.88 -0.46
N VAL A 77 9.68 13.98 -0.06
CA VAL A 77 10.03 13.73 1.34
C VAL A 77 11.51 14.02 1.56
N LYS A 78 11.86 14.65 2.69
CA LYS A 78 13.26 14.78 3.09
C LYS A 78 13.76 13.43 3.55
N LEU A 79 14.76 12.89 2.86
CA LEU A 79 15.56 11.78 3.35
C LEU A 79 16.58 12.38 4.32
N GLU A 80 16.22 12.53 5.59
CA GLU A 80 17.24 12.76 6.62
C GLU A 80 18.03 11.45 6.82
N GLN A 81 19.35 11.59 6.87
CA GLN A 81 20.32 10.50 7.02
C GLN A 81 20.40 10.01 8.46
#